data_AF-A0A486XHQ1-F1
#
_entry.id   AF-A0A486XHQ1-F1
#
_cell.length_a   1.000
_cell.length_b   1.000
_cell.length_c   1.000
_cell.angle_alpha   90.00
_cell.angle_beta   90.00
_cell.angle_gamma   90.00
#
_symmetry.space_group_name_H-M   'P 1'
#
loop_
_entity.id
_entity.type
_entity.pdbx_description
1 polymer ?
#
loop_
_entity_poly.entity_id
_entity_poly.type
_entity_poly.pdbx_seq_one_letter_code
_entity_poly.pdbx_strand_id
1 'polypeptide(L)'
;MLKRVFIQLACCIGVFGCCLCSYVNTQNAVTRLRLEIPILSSELNKLKEQNNRLKYEIDLFESPEHLMQLARCSEFSHLKYPTLQEVLTVSEAVILPKSPIEKEKDLPILKWNLAIGAKQ
;
A
#
# COMPACT_ATOMS: atom_id res chain seq x y z
N MET A 1 4.42 -1.98 64.21
CA MET A 1 4.32 -0.90 63.21
C MET A 1 5.27 -1.05 62.04
N LEU A 2 6.56 -1.31 62.26
CA LEU A 2 7.59 -1.45 61.20
C LEU A 2 7.21 -2.41 60.06
N LYS A 3 6.68 -3.61 60.38
CA LYS A 3 6.25 -4.61 59.39
C LYS A 3 5.18 -4.09 58.40
N ARG A 4 4.26 -3.24 58.86
CA ARG A 4 3.20 -2.67 58.01
C ARG A 4 3.76 -1.62 57.04
N VAL A 5 4.71 -0.81 57.50
CA VAL A 5 5.40 0.19 56.67
C VAL A 5 6.23 -0.49 55.58
N PHE A 6 6.94 -1.58 55.89
CA PHE A 6 7.70 -2.35 54.89
C PHE A 6 6.80 -2.96 53.80
N ILE A 7 5.65 -3.52 54.18
CA ILE A 7 4.69 -4.09 53.21
C ILE A 7 4.12 -2.98 52.31
N GLN A 8 3.79 -1.82 52.87
CA GLN A 8 3.31 -0.67 52.09
C GLN A 8 4.38 -0.16 51.13
N LEU A 9 5.63 -0.02 51.58
CA LEU A 9 6.74 0.41 50.74
C LEU A 9 6.99 -0.58 49.58
N ALA A 10 6.99 -1.87 49.87
CA ALA A 10 7.15 -2.92 48.87
C ALA A 10 6.00 -2.91 47.85
N CYS A 11 4.75 -2.68 48.30
CA CYS A 11 3.60 -2.55 47.42
C CYS A 11 3.73 -1.32 46.50
N CYS A 12 4.12 -0.16 47.04
CA CYS A 12 4.33 1.06 46.25
C CYS A 12 5.42 0.88 45.19
N ILE A 13 6.55 0.26 45.55
CA ILE A 13 7.64 -0.02 44.61
C ILE A 13 7.19 -1.03 43.55
N GLY A 14 6.43 -2.06 43.94
CA GLY A 14 5.89 -3.06 43.01
C GLY A 14 4.94 -2.45 41.99
N VAL A 15 3.96 -1.64 42.43
CA VAL A 15 3.02 -0.95 41.55
C VAL A 15 3.76 0.01 40.62
N PHE A 16 4.71 0.78 41.14
CA PHE A 16 5.51 1.69 40.33
C PHE A 16 6.35 0.95 39.28
N GLY A 17 6.98 -0.16 39.66
CA GLY A 17 7.71 -1.04 38.75
C GLY A 17 6.82 -1.62 37.66
N CYS A 18 5.63 -2.11 38.01
CA CYS A 18 4.65 -2.60 37.03
C CYS A 18 4.23 -1.50 36.05
N CYS A 19 3.94 -0.29 36.53
CA CYS A 19 3.60 0.85 35.69
C CYS A 19 4.73 1.18 34.69
N LEU A 20 5.99 1.19 35.16
CA LEU A 20 7.15 1.44 34.30
C LEU A 20 7.32 0.35 33.24
N CYS A 21 7.19 -0.93 33.61
CA CYS A 21 7.28 -2.03 32.65
C CYS A 21 6.19 -1.92 31.57
N SER A 22 4.95 -1.63 31.94
CA SER A 22 3.86 -1.42 30.99
C SER A 22 4.12 -0.22 30.07
N TYR A 23 4.67 0.87 30.60
CA TYR A 23 5.01 2.05 29.83
C TYR A 23 6.10 1.76 28.79
N VAL A 24 7.19 1.12 29.21
CA VAL A 24 8.30 0.71 28.33
C VAL A 24 7.82 -0.26 27.25
N ASN A 25 6.98 -1.24 27.60
CA ASN A 25 6.41 -2.17 26.62
C ASN A 25 5.56 -1.43 25.57
N THR A 26 4.76 -0.46 26.00
CA THR A 26 3.96 0.37 25.09
C THR A 26 4.85 1.18 24.14
N GLN A 27 5.91 1.81 24.66
CA GLN A 27 6.88 2.53 23.84
C GLN A 27 7.62 1.61 22.85
N ASN A 28 7.99 0.40 23.29
CA ASN A 28 8.62 -0.59 22.44
C ASN A 28 7.70 -1.04 21.30
N ALA A 29 6.39 -1.21 21.57
CA ALA A 29 5.41 -1.56 20.54
C ALA A 29 5.31 -0.48 19.45
N VAL A 30 5.19 0.78 19.84
CA VAL A 30 5.17 1.92 18.89
C VAL A 30 6.48 2.00 18.11
N THR A 31 7.61 1.75 18.76
CA THR A 31 8.93 1.77 18.11
C THR A 31 9.07 0.65 17.07
N ARG A 32 8.60 -0.57 17.37
CA ARG A 32 8.58 -1.69 16.42
C ARG A 32 7.76 -1.34 15.18
N LEU A 33 6.55 -0.83 15.36
CA LEU A 33 5.70 -0.37 14.25
C LEU A 33 6.39 0.69 13.39
N ARG A 34 7.06 1.67 14.02
CA ARG A 34 7.82 2.70 13.29
C ARG A 34 8.99 2.16 12.49
N LEU A 35 9.58 1.04 12.89
CA LEU A 35 10.64 0.37 12.14
C LEU A 35 10.08 -0.48 10.99
N GLU A 36 8.91 -1.09 11.16
CA GLU A 36 8.27 -1.91 10.13
C GLU A 36 7.73 -1.08 8.96
N ILE A 37 7.18 0.13 9.24
CA ILE A 37 6.64 1.03 8.21
C ILE A 37 7.65 1.35 7.08
N PRO A 38 8.88 1.82 7.34
CA PRO A 38 9.84 2.13 6.27
C PRO A 38 10.31 0.87 5.53
N ILE A 39 10.41 -0.27 6.21
CA ILE A 39 10.76 -1.55 5.58
C ILE A 39 9.68 -1.92 4.55
N LEU A 40 8.42 -1.96 4.98
CA LEU A 40 7.29 -2.28 4.11
C LEU A 40 7.11 -1.26 2.98
N SER A 41 7.32 0.03 3.27
CA SER A 41 7.30 1.08 2.24
C SER A 41 8.39 0.86 1.18
N SER A 42 9.59 0.44 1.59
CA SER A 42 10.66 0.12 0.64
C SER A 42 10.31 -1.08 -0.25
N GLU A 43 9.66 -2.10 0.30
CA GLU A 43 9.23 -3.28 -0.44
C GLU A 43 8.11 -2.95 -1.44
N LEU A 44 7.12 -2.16 -1.02
CA LEU A 44 6.06 -1.67 -1.90
C LEU A 44 6.62 -0.82 -3.04
N ASN A 45 7.61 0.04 -2.76
CA ASN A 45 8.24 0.85 -3.80
C ASN A 45 9.01 0.00 -4.81
N LYS A 46 9.76 -1.01 -4.36
CA LYS A 46 10.42 -1.98 -5.25
C LYS A 46 9.41 -2.72 -6.13
N LEU A 47 8.31 -3.18 -5.54
CA LEU A 47 7.27 -3.89 -6.28
C LEU A 47 6.57 -2.98 -7.30
N LYS A 48 6.32 -1.72 -6.92
CA LYS A 48 5.77 -0.71 -7.82
C LYS A 48 6.70 -0.40 -8.99
N GLU A 49 8.00 -0.30 -8.73
CA GLU A 49 9.01 -0.11 -9.77
C GLU A 49 9.04 -1.29 -10.74
N GLN A 50 9.02 -2.52 -10.22
CA GLN A 50 8.93 -3.72 -11.06
C GLN A 50 7.66 -3.76 -11.91
N ASN A 51 6.51 -3.42 -11.31
CA ASN A 51 5.25 -3.36 -12.04
C ASN A 51 5.28 -2.30 -13.14
N ASN A 52 5.80 -1.10 -12.86
CA ASN A 52 5.98 -0.05 -13.85
C ASN A 52 6.92 -0.48 -14.97
N ARG A 53 8.03 -1.16 -14.64
CA ARG A 53 8.96 -1.69 -15.65
C ARG A 53 8.28 -2.71 -16.55
N LEU A 54 7.55 -3.65 -15.94
CA LEU A 54 6.84 -4.69 -16.68
C LEU A 54 5.74 -4.09 -17.55
N LYS A 55 5.02 -3.09 -17.04
CA LYS A 55 4.03 -2.34 -17.82
C LYS A 55 4.67 -1.65 -19.02
N TYR A 56 5.81 -0.99 -18.83
CA TYR A 56 6.54 -0.38 -19.94
C TYR A 56 6.99 -1.41 -20.99
N GLU A 57 7.49 -2.58 -20.54
CA GLU A 57 7.84 -3.69 -21.44
C GLU A 57 6.61 -4.17 -22.21
N ILE A 58 5.46 -4.35 -21.55
CA ILE A 58 4.19 -4.71 -22.20
C ILE A 58 3.79 -3.66 -23.22
N ASP A 59 3.78 -2.38 -22.84
CA ASP A 59 3.41 -1.27 -23.74
C ASP A 59 4.33 -1.22 -24.97
N LEU A 60 5.62 -1.54 -24.80
CA LEU A 60 6.57 -1.66 -25.91
C LEU A 60 6.25 -2.87 -26.80
N PHE A 61 5.93 -4.02 -26.20
CA PHE A 61 5.55 -5.23 -26.93
C PHE A 61 4.25 -5.05 -27.70
N GLU A 62 3.27 -4.39 -27.11
CA GLU A 62 1.95 -4.08 -27.68
C GLU A 62 1.99 -2.90 -28.65
N SER A 63 3.14 -2.23 -28.79
CA SER A 63 3.25 -1.13 -29.75
C SER A 63 2.99 -1.63 -31.18
N PRO A 64 2.16 -0.91 -31.95
CA PRO A 64 1.72 -1.38 -33.27
C PRO A 64 2.89 -1.54 -34.25
N GLU A 65 3.94 -0.71 -34.11
CA GLU A 65 5.15 -0.82 -34.91
C GLU A 65 5.89 -2.13 -34.64
N HIS A 66 6.02 -2.51 -33.38
CA HIS A 66 6.68 -3.76 -32.98
C HIS A 66 5.85 -4.99 -33.41
N LEU A 67 4.53 -4.94 -33.22
CA LEU A 67 3.62 -5.99 -33.69
C LEU A 67 3.64 -6.14 -35.23
N MET A 68 3.72 -5.04 -35.97
CA MET A 68 3.86 -5.08 -37.43
C MET A 68 5.21 -5.67 -37.88
N GLN A 69 6.30 -5.44 -37.13
CA GLN A 69 7.59 -6.07 -37.40
C GLN A 69 7.53 -7.58 -37.14
N LEU A 70 6.95 -8.01 -36.02
CA LEU A 70 6.71 -9.41 -35.68
C LEU A 70 5.86 -10.13 -36.75
N ALA A 71 4.80 -9.48 -37.26
CA ALA A 71 3.95 -10.04 -38.31
C ALA A 71 4.69 -10.31 -39.64
N ARG A 72 5.85 -9.68 -39.86
CA ARG A 72 6.69 -9.91 -41.05
C ARG A 72 7.69 -11.05 -40.87
N CYS A 73 7.94 -11.49 -39.64
CA CYS A 73 8.82 -12.62 -39.36
C CYS A 73 8.14 -13.95 -39.74
N SER A 74 8.87 -14.83 -40.42
CA SER A 74 8.35 -16.12 -40.90
C SER A 74 7.87 -17.05 -39.77
N GLU A 75 8.45 -16.90 -38.58
CA GLU A 75 8.08 -17.63 -37.36
C GLU A 75 6.60 -17.43 -36.98
N PHE A 76 6.04 -16.25 -37.28
CA PHE A 76 4.66 -15.88 -36.98
C PHE A 76 3.72 -16.00 -38.18
N SER A 77 4.16 -16.55 -39.31
CA SER A 77 3.35 -16.67 -40.54
C SER A 77 2.10 -17.55 -40.40
N HIS A 78 2.02 -18.36 -39.33
CA HIS A 78 0.87 -19.19 -39.00
C HIS A 78 -0.27 -18.40 -38.34
N LEU A 79 -0.01 -17.18 -37.83
CA LEU A 79 -1.03 -16.28 -37.27
C LEU A 79 -1.79 -15.60 -38.41
N LYS A 80 -3.06 -15.95 -38.57
CA LYS A 80 -3.98 -15.31 -39.53
C LYS A 80 -4.67 -14.13 -38.90
N TYR A 81 -4.98 -13.10 -39.70
CA TYR A 81 -5.84 -12.02 -39.26
C TYR A 81 -7.23 -12.58 -38.91
N PRO A 82 -7.75 -12.32 -37.71
CA PRO A 82 -9.07 -12.79 -37.33
C PRO A 82 -10.11 -12.13 -38.24
N THR A 83 -11.09 -12.94 -38.64
CA THR A 83 -12.25 -12.43 -39.38
C THR A 83 -13.19 -11.70 -38.43
N LEU A 84 -14.02 -10.77 -38.93
CA LEU A 84 -14.93 -9.98 -38.08
C LEU A 84 -15.89 -10.82 -37.22
N GLN A 85 -16.11 -12.09 -37.59
CA GLN A 85 -16.95 -13.03 -36.86
C GLN A 85 -16.25 -13.65 -35.63
N GLU A 86 -14.92 -13.60 -35.59
CA GLU A 86 -14.08 -14.14 -34.51
C GLU A 86 -13.70 -13.07 -33.47
N VAL A 87 -13.96 -11.79 -33.78
CA VAL A 87 -13.64 -10.66 -32.89
C VAL A 87 -14.79 -10.43 -31.91
N LEU A 88 -14.64 -10.92 -30.69
CA LEU A 88 -15.56 -10.64 -29.58
C LEU A 88 -15.22 -9.27 -28.98
N THR A 89 -16.04 -8.27 -29.27
CA THR A 89 -15.94 -6.95 -28.60
C THR A 89 -16.70 -7.00 -27.28
N VAL A 90 -15.97 -6.88 -26.17
CA VAL A 90 -16.59 -6.80 -24.83
C VAL A 90 -16.91 -5.34 -24.54
N SER A 91 -18.20 -4.99 -24.46
CA SER A 91 -18.63 -3.66 -24.06
C SER A 91 -18.36 -3.44 -22.56
N GLU A 92 -17.75 -2.32 -22.23
CA GLU A 92 -17.27 -1.94 -20.89
C GLU A 92 -18.36 -1.96 -19.81
N ALA A 93 -19.64 -1.96 -20.20
CA ALA A 93 -20.78 -2.06 -19.28
C ALA A 93 -20.92 -3.42 -18.56
N VAL A 94 -20.22 -4.47 -18.99
CA VAL A 94 -20.44 -5.85 -18.49
C VAL A 94 -19.36 -6.33 -17.52
N ILE A 95 -18.19 -5.67 -17.45
CA ILE A 95 -17.09 -6.09 -16.56
C ILE A 95 -17.08 -5.25 -15.29
N LEU A 96 -18.09 -5.42 -14.44
CA LEU A 96 -17.91 -5.22 -13.00
C LEU A 96 -18.49 -6.44 -12.26
N PRO A 97 -17.74 -7.54 -12.12
CA PRO A 97 -17.88 -8.32 -10.90
C PRO A 97 -17.48 -7.38 -9.77
N LYS A 98 -18.50 -6.91 -9.05
CA LYS A 98 -18.43 -6.04 -7.88
C LYS A 98 -17.50 -6.68 -6.84
N SER A 99 -16.21 -6.39 -6.92
CA SER A 99 -15.31 -6.61 -5.78
C SER A 99 -15.78 -5.66 -4.68
N PRO A 100 -15.92 -6.13 -3.43
CA PRO A 100 -16.30 -5.26 -2.32
C PRO A 100 -15.06 -4.47 -1.86
N ILE A 101 -14.47 -3.66 -2.73
CA ILE A 101 -13.35 -2.77 -2.40
C ILE A 101 -13.45 -1.48 -3.22
N GLU A 102 -14.51 -0.70 -3.03
CA GLU A 102 -14.47 0.77 -3.16
C GLU A 102 -15.83 1.37 -2.78
N LYS A 103 -15.99 1.66 -1.49
CA LYS A 103 -16.82 2.77 -1.02
C LYS A 103 -16.10 3.46 0.14
N GLU A 104 -15.06 4.19 -0.21
CA GLU A 104 -14.58 5.31 0.61
C GLU A 104 -14.31 6.49 -0.31
N LYS A 105 -15.39 6.99 -0.93
CA LYS A 105 -15.49 8.37 -1.38
C LYS A 105 -16.63 8.97 -0.58
N ASP A 106 -16.26 9.56 0.55
CA ASP A 106 -16.87 10.75 1.15
C ASP A 106 -16.02 11.14 2.37
N LEU A 107 -14.74 11.46 2.14
CA LEU A 107 -13.98 12.23 3.11
C LEU A 107 -14.05 13.70 2.67
N PRO A 108 -14.74 14.59 3.41
CA PRO A 108 -14.76 16.00 3.06
C PRO A 108 -13.34 16.52 3.13
N ILE A 109 -12.91 17.17 2.05
CA ILE A 109 -11.65 17.90 1.96
C ILE A 109 -11.63 18.92 3.10
N LEU A 110 -10.93 18.57 4.20
CA LEU A 110 -10.69 19.48 5.31
C LEU A 110 -9.76 20.57 4.79
N LYS A 111 -10.37 21.69 4.42
CA LYS A 111 -9.72 22.92 3.99
C LYS A 111 -8.92 23.46 5.18
N TRP A 112 -7.64 23.10 5.28
CA TRP A 112 -6.72 23.74 6.20
C TRP A 112 -6.53 25.19 5.73
N ASN A 113 -7.31 26.11 6.30
CA ASN A 113 -7.00 27.52 6.24
C ASN A 113 -5.74 27.73 7.09
N LEU A 114 -4.60 27.84 6.41
CA LEU A 114 -3.35 28.27 7.00
C LEU A 114 -3.56 29.71 7.50
N ALA A 115 -3.86 29.86 8.79
CA ALA A 115 -3.85 31.17 9.44
C ALA A 115 -2.40 31.61 9.61
N ILE A 116 -1.85 32.24 8.56
CA ILE A 116 -0.64 33.05 8.68
C ILE A 116 -1.05 34.32 9.44
N GLY A 117 -0.98 34.26 10.77
CA GLY A 117 -1.03 35.43 11.62
C GLY A 117 0.30 36.16 11.54
N ALA A 118 0.40 37.11 10.61
CA ALA A 118 1.43 38.14 10.62
C ALA A 118 1.28 38.96 11.91
N LYS A 119 2.33 38.95 12.74
CA LYS A 119 2.45 39.84 13.89
C LYS A 119 3.09 41.14 13.39
N GLN A 120 2.32 42.22 13.33
CA GLN A 120 2.85 43.59 13.39
C GLN A 120 2.96 44.01 14.84
#